data_AF-A0A150MLF9-F1
#
_entry.id   AF-A0A150MLF9-F1
#
_cell.length_a   1.000
_cell.length_b   1.000
_cell.length_c   1.000
_cell.angle_alpha   90.00
_cell.angle_beta   90.00
_cell.angle_gamma   90.00
#
_symmetry.space_group_name_H-M   'P 1'
#
loop_
_entity.id
_entity.type
_entity.pdbx_description
1 polymer ?
#
loop_
_entity_poly.entity_id
_entity_poly.type
_entity_poly.pdbx_seq_one_letter_code
_entity_poly.pdbx_strand_id
1 'polypeptide(L)'
;MYDIAIIGAGPAGASAAIFAVKAGKRTVLFDSDKGMTKRAWVKNHYGVPQISDPELVETGKKQAAKFGAELVEAQVTDVQKTDGGFRLETEAGSYEAKHVIFATGLATDLAEKIGLRTKPGTEPRIKTVLDVDANGKTNIDGI
;
A
#
# COMPACT_ATOMS: atom_id res chain seq x y z
N MET A 1 11.28 13.79 -4.14
CA MET A 1 11.49 12.38 -4.47
C MET A 1 11.64 11.54 -3.21
N TYR A 2 10.79 10.52 -3.08
CA TYR A 2 10.82 9.50 -2.01
C TYR A 2 11.68 8.31 -2.46
N ASP A 3 12.15 7.51 -1.50
CA ASP A 3 12.76 6.22 -1.82
C ASP A 3 11.68 5.18 -2.11
N ILE A 4 10.56 5.22 -1.37
CA ILE A 4 9.45 4.27 -1.49
C ILE A 4 8.12 5.03 -1.41
N ALA A 5 7.23 4.82 -2.38
CA ALA A 5 5.82 5.17 -2.29
C ALA A 5 4.99 3.91 -2.02
N ILE A 6 4.02 3.99 -1.12
CA ILE A 6 3.17 2.86 -0.74
C ILE A 6 1.72 3.25 -1.01
N ILE A 7 1.05 2.50 -1.87
CA ILE A 7 -0.33 2.77 -2.28
C ILE A 7 -1.28 1.89 -1.46
N GLY A 8 -2.01 2.51 -0.53
CA GLY A 8 -2.97 1.85 0.37
C GLY A 8 -2.47 1.80 1.81
N ALA A 9 -3.19 2.44 2.73
CA ALA A 9 -2.81 2.55 4.14
C ALA A 9 -3.51 1.54 5.07
N GLY A 10 -3.93 0.38 4.53
CA GLY A 10 -4.39 -0.75 5.33
C GLY A 10 -3.24 -1.42 6.12
N PRO A 11 -3.47 -2.58 6.77
CA PRO A 11 -2.47 -3.23 7.60
C PRO A 11 -1.15 -3.54 6.87
N ALA A 12 -1.23 -3.97 5.60
CA ALA A 12 -0.06 -4.26 4.78
C ALA A 12 0.78 -3.00 4.51
N GLY A 13 0.14 -1.91 4.06
CA GLY A 13 0.84 -0.67 3.71
C GLY A 13 1.37 0.08 4.93
N ALA A 14 0.60 0.13 6.02
CA ALA A 14 1.07 0.73 7.27
C ALA A 14 2.28 -0.04 7.84
N SER A 15 2.24 -1.38 7.83
CA SER A 15 3.38 -2.20 8.22
C SER A 15 4.60 -1.95 7.32
N ALA A 16 4.42 -1.99 6.00
CA ALA A 16 5.48 -1.70 5.03
C ALA A 16 6.10 -0.31 5.28
N ALA A 17 5.28 0.71 5.55
CA ALA A 17 5.74 2.06 5.85
C ALA A 17 6.61 2.09 7.12
N ILE A 18 6.18 1.43 8.20
CA ILE A 18 6.95 1.34 9.46
C ILE A 18 8.34 0.74 9.21
N PHE A 19 8.42 -0.36 8.47
CA PHE A 19 9.70 -1.01 8.19
C PHE A 19 10.58 -0.18 7.26
N ALA A 20 10.00 0.44 6.23
CA ALA A 20 10.72 1.30 5.30
C ALA A 20 11.38 2.50 6.01
N VAL A 21 10.63 3.21 6.85
CA VAL A 21 11.19 4.36 7.58
C VAL A 21 12.22 3.95 8.62
N LYS A 22 12.03 2.81 9.30
CA LYS A 22 13.03 2.25 10.22
C LYS A 22 14.31 1.82 9.50
N ALA A 23 14.23 1.48 8.22
CA ALA A 23 15.39 1.22 7.36
C ALA A 23 16.01 2.52 6.79
N GLY A 24 15.58 3.69 7.27
CA GLY A 24 16.10 4.99 6.85
C GLY A 24 15.61 5.45 5.48
N LYS A 25 14.49 4.92 4.97
CA LYS A 25 13.93 5.29 3.67
C LYS A 25 12.92 6.43 3.80
N ARG A 26 13.07 7.45 2.95
CA ARG A 26 12.04 8.49 2.80
C ARG A 26 10.81 7.85 2.17
N THR A 27 9.71 7.79 2.92
CA THR A 27 8.55 6.99 2.57
C THR A 27 7.28 7.84 2.56
N VAL A 28 6.48 7.72 1.51
CA VAL A 28 5.12 8.26 1.43
C VAL A 28 4.11 7.12 1.44
N LEU A 29 3.06 7.25 2.24
CA LEU A 29 1.97 6.29 2.38
C LEU A 29 0.66 6.96 1.96
N PHE A 30 0.05 6.45 0.89
CA PHE A 30 -1.22 6.96 0.38
C PHE A 30 -2.40 6.21 1.00
N ASP A 31 -3.33 6.95 1.57
CA ASP A 31 -4.63 6.45 2.05
C ASP A 31 -5.75 7.01 1.19
N SER A 32 -6.54 6.15 0.55
CA SER A 32 -7.72 6.57 -0.21
C SER A 32 -8.99 6.59 0.63
N ASP A 33 -8.92 6.16 1.89
CA ASP A 33 -10.05 5.94 2.82
C ASP A 33 -11.13 4.97 2.27
N LYS A 34 -10.85 4.30 1.15
CA LYS A 34 -11.74 3.31 0.50
C LYS A 34 -11.40 1.86 0.87
N GLY A 35 -10.50 1.66 1.84
CA GLY A 35 -10.12 0.33 2.31
C GLY A 35 -11.33 -0.45 2.83
N MET A 36 -11.28 -1.79 2.74
CA MET A 36 -12.28 -2.65 3.38
C MET A 36 -12.09 -2.69 4.90
N THR A 37 -12.21 -1.55 5.58
CA THR A 37 -12.38 -1.50 7.03
C THR A 37 -13.85 -1.80 7.32
N LYS A 38 -14.20 -3.09 7.28
CA LYS A 38 -15.49 -3.53 7.81
C LYS A 38 -15.47 -3.24 9.31
N ARG A 39 -16.61 -2.96 9.92
CA ARG A 39 -16.75 -2.91 11.40
C ARG A 39 -16.59 -4.32 12.01
N ALA A 40 -15.62 -5.09 11.53
CA ALA A 40 -15.27 -6.38 12.05
C ALA A 40 -14.43 -6.19 13.31
N TRP A 41 -14.44 -7.26 14.09
CA TRP A 41 -13.76 -7.34 15.35
C TRP A 41 -12.64 -8.35 15.18
N VAL A 42 -11.41 -7.86 15.13
CA VAL A 42 -10.22 -8.69 14.98
C VAL A 42 -9.92 -9.32 16.32
N LYS A 43 -9.88 -10.64 16.37
CA LYS A 43 -9.53 -11.44 17.57
C LYS A 43 -8.37 -12.40 17.32
N ASN A 44 -7.72 -12.26 16.16
CA ASN A 44 -6.72 -13.19 15.63
C ASN A 44 -5.45 -12.46 15.14
N HIS A 45 -5.19 -11.25 15.63
CA HIS A 45 -3.95 -10.54 15.33
C HIS A 45 -2.95 -10.80 16.46
N TYR A 46 -1.78 -11.36 16.13
CA TYR A 46 -0.77 -11.72 17.12
C TYR A 46 -0.38 -10.50 17.97
N GLY A 47 -0.39 -10.67 19.30
CA GLY A 47 -0.09 -9.60 20.26
C GLY A 47 -1.25 -8.63 20.54
N VAL A 48 -2.38 -8.74 19.84
CA VAL A 48 -3.59 -7.92 20.06
C VAL A 48 -4.78 -8.83 20.38
N PRO A 49 -5.21 -8.92 21.67
CA PRO A 49 -6.28 -9.83 22.07
C PRO A 49 -7.59 -9.57 21.34
N GLN A 50 -7.94 -8.29 21.18
CA GLN A 50 -9.10 -7.85 20.43
C GLN A 50 -8.97 -6.37 20.04
N ILE A 51 -9.39 -6.03 18.83
CA ILE A 51 -9.40 -4.65 18.32
C ILE A 51 -10.40 -4.52 17.17
N SER A 52 -10.96 -3.33 16.96
CA SER A 52 -11.77 -3.08 15.76
C SER A 52 -10.88 -2.88 14.53
N ASP A 53 -11.31 -3.29 13.32
CA ASP A 53 -10.52 -3.07 12.11
C ASP A 53 -10.13 -1.59 11.91
N PRO A 54 -11.03 -0.59 12.11
CA PRO A 54 -10.66 0.81 11.95
C PRO A 54 -9.58 1.26 12.94
N GLU A 55 -9.66 0.79 14.19
CA GLU A 55 -8.68 1.14 15.23
C GLU A 55 -7.32 0.49 14.97
N LEU A 56 -7.29 -0.74 14.45
CA LEU A 56 -6.05 -1.41 14.04
C LEU A 56 -5.35 -0.63 12.92
N VAL A 57 -6.09 -0.25 11.88
CA VAL A 57 -5.56 0.53 10.75
C VAL A 57 -5.05 1.89 11.23
N GLU A 58 -5.84 2.60 12.02
CA GLU A 58 -5.47 3.91 12.55
C GLU A 58 -4.23 3.84 13.46
N THR A 59 -4.11 2.80 14.28
CA THR A 59 -2.93 2.54 15.11
C THR A 59 -1.69 2.35 14.24
N GLY A 60 -1.78 1.57 13.16
CA GLY A 60 -0.69 1.36 12.21
C GLY A 60 -0.27 2.65 11.50
N LYS A 61 -1.23 3.45 11.01
CA LYS A 61 -0.97 4.75 10.36
C LYS A 61 -0.25 5.71 11.30
N LYS A 62 -0.73 5.85 12.54
CA LYS A 62 -0.08 6.68 13.58
C LYS A 62 1.33 6.21 13.89
N GLN A 63 1.57 4.91 13.93
CA GLN A 63 2.91 4.35 14.16
C GLN A 63 3.84 4.67 12.98
N ALA A 64 3.39 4.49 11.74
CA ALA A 64 4.17 4.83 10.54
C ALA A 64 4.54 6.32 10.54
N ALA A 65 3.56 7.20 10.76
CA ALA A 65 3.76 8.65 10.83
C ALA A 65 4.73 9.05 11.96
N LYS A 66 4.59 8.44 13.15
CA LYS A 66 5.49 8.67 14.29
C LYS A 66 6.95 8.36 13.95
N PHE A 67 7.22 7.35 13.11
CA PHE A 67 8.57 7.00 12.68
C PHE A 67 9.05 7.76 11.43
N GLY A 68 8.23 8.65 10.87
CA GLY A 68 8.62 9.56 9.79
C GLY A 68 8.05 9.24 8.42
N ALA A 69 7.04 8.35 8.31
CA ALA A 69 6.33 8.16 7.06
C ALA A 69 5.42 9.38 6.81
N GLU A 70 5.44 9.91 5.60
CA GLU A 70 4.50 10.96 5.20
C GLU A 70 3.16 10.31 4.81
N LEU A 71 2.12 10.56 5.60
CA LEU A 71 0.77 10.09 5.29
C LEU A 71 0.09 11.12 4.38
N VAL A 72 -0.39 10.65 3.23
CA VAL A 72 -1.14 11.46 2.27
C VAL A 72 -2.52 10.85 2.10
N GLU A 73 -3.55 11.58 2.49
CA GLU A 73 -4.95 11.21 2.27
C GLU A 73 -5.34 11.57 0.82
N ALA A 74 -5.01 10.67 -0.12
CA ALA A 74 -5.36 10.83 -1.52
C ALA A 74 -5.43 9.46 -2.22
N GLN A 75 -6.31 9.36 -3.20
CA GLN A 75 -6.31 8.24 -4.13
C GLN A 75 -5.23 8.43 -5.20
N VAL A 76 -4.35 7.46 -5.34
CA VAL A 76 -3.46 7.36 -6.51
C VAL A 76 -4.27 6.87 -7.71
N THR A 77 -4.22 7.62 -8.81
CA THR A 77 -5.02 7.38 -10.02
C THR A 77 -4.16 6.93 -11.21
N ASP A 78 -2.85 7.14 -11.15
CA ASP A 78 -1.91 6.68 -12.16
C ASP A 78 -0.50 6.47 -11.57
N VAL A 79 0.26 5.56 -12.19
CA VAL A 79 1.68 5.35 -11.89
C VAL A 79 2.43 5.18 -13.20
N GLN A 80 3.41 6.03 -13.44
CA GLN A 80 4.18 6.07 -14.68
C GLN A 80 5.65 5.85 -14.38
N LYS A 81 6.31 4.95 -15.14
CA LYS A 81 7.76 4.77 -15.05
C LYS A 81 8.48 5.98 -15.63
N THR A 82 9.51 6.44 -14.95
CA THR A 82 10.39 7.53 -15.36
C THR A 82 11.84 7.05 -15.36
N ASP A 83 12.77 7.85 -15.88
CA ASP A 83 14.20 7.50 -15.91
C ASP A 83 14.78 7.29 -14.50
N GLY A 84 14.21 7.94 -13.47
CA GLY A 84 14.68 7.88 -12.09
C GLY A 84 13.85 7.00 -11.15
N GLY A 85 12.75 6.39 -11.63
CA GLY A 85 11.82 5.62 -10.80
C GLY A 85 10.39 5.71 -11.33
N PHE A 86 9.50 6.28 -10.51
CA PHE A 86 8.07 6.37 -10.79
C PHE A 86 7.51 7.72 -10.42
N ARG A 87 6.55 8.17 -11.23
CA ARG A 87 5.68 9.30 -10.95
C ARG A 87 4.28 8.77 -10.63
N LEU A 88 3.75 9.15 -9.47
CA LEU A 88 2.42 8.80 -9.01
C LEU A 88 1.52 10.04 -9.13
N GLU A 89 0.38 9.90 -9.78
CA GLU A 89 -0.61 10.97 -9.88
C GLU A 89 -1.74 10.75 -8.86
N THR A 90 -2.16 11.82 -8.22
CA THR A 90 -3.34 11.86 -7.35
C THR A 90 -4.26 13.00 -7.80
N GLU A 91 -5.45 13.09 -7.21
CA GLU A 91 -6.36 14.22 -7.45
C GLU A 91 -5.79 15.57 -6.98
N ALA A 92 -4.84 15.56 -6.03
CA ALA A 92 -4.27 16.76 -5.41
C ALA A 92 -2.88 17.14 -5.95
N GLY A 93 -2.23 16.27 -6.72
CA GLY A 93 -0.92 16.55 -7.30
C GLY A 93 -0.13 15.29 -7.64
N SER A 94 1.12 15.50 -8.06
CA SER A 94 2.04 14.44 -8.48
C SER A 94 3.16 14.22 -7.46
N TYR A 95 3.55 12.95 -7.28
CA TYR A 95 4.62 12.53 -6.38
C TYR A 95 5.64 11.70 -7.16
N GLU A 96 6.88 11.66 -6.68
CA GLU A 96 7.94 10.86 -7.31
C GLU A 96 8.60 9.94 -6.30
N ALA A 97 8.80 8.68 -6.65
CA ALA A 97 9.48 7.68 -5.83
C ALA A 97 10.36 6.75 -6.65
N LYS A 98 11.43 6.22 -6.03
CA LYS A 98 12.31 5.24 -6.70
C LYS A 98 11.64 3.87 -6.83
N HIS A 99 10.86 3.47 -5.83
CA HIS A 99 10.11 2.22 -5.79
C HIS A 99 8.67 2.47 -5.37
N VAL A 100 7.76 1.59 -5.80
CA VAL A 100 6.35 1.63 -5.44
C VAL A 100 5.94 0.30 -4.84
N ILE A 101 5.20 0.32 -3.73
CA ILE A 101 4.57 -0.88 -3.15
C ILE A 101 3.07 -0.76 -3.33
N PHE A 102 2.46 -1.74 -4.00
CA PHE A 102 1.01 -1.86 -4.07
C PHE A 102 0.47 -2.62 -2.85
N ALA A 103 -0.22 -1.91 -1.96
CA ALA A 103 -0.92 -2.45 -0.79
C ALA A 103 -2.43 -2.18 -0.88
N THR A 104 -2.99 -2.29 -2.09
CA THR A 104 -4.35 -1.86 -2.48
C THR A 104 -5.46 -2.85 -2.09
N GLY A 105 -5.14 -3.88 -1.32
CA GLY A 105 -6.12 -4.90 -0.90
C GLY A 105 -6.69 -5.66 -2.09
N LEU A 106 -8.02 -5.65 -2.24
CA LEU A 106 -8.71 -6.33 -3.34
C LEU A 106 -8.82 -5.48 -4.62
N ALA A 107 -8.42 -4.20 -4.58
CA ALA A 107 -8.52 -3.33 -5.73
C ALA A 107 -7.33 -3.59 -6.67
N THR A 108 -7.62 -4.09 -7.88
CA THR A 108 -6.62 -4.37 -8.93
C THR A 108 -6.70 -3.40 -10.11
N ASP A 109 -7.73 -2.54 -10.20
CA ASP A 109 -7.97 -1.66 -11.36
C ASP A 109 -6.77 -0.79 -11.73
N LEU A 110 -6.13 -0.13 -10.74
CA LEU A 110 -4.94 0.69 -10.98
C LEU A 110 -3.76 -0.17 -11.45
N ALA A 111 -3.56 -1.32 -10.82
CA ALA A 111 -2.47 -2.23 -11.15
C ALA A 111 -2.61 -2.75 -12.60
N GLU A 112 -3.81 -3.17 -12.97
CA GLU A 112 -4.13 -3.63 -14.33
C GLU A 112 -3.96 -2.49 -15.35
N LYS A 113 -4.45 -1.29 -15.02
CA LYS A 113 -4.31 -0.09 -15.87
C LYS A 113 -2.85 0.21 -16.23
N ILE A 114 -1.92 0.04 -15.28
CA ILE A 114 -0.49 0.31 -15.49
C ILE A 114 0.29 -0.90 -16.03
N GLY A 115 -0.39 -2.02 -16.31
CA GLY A 115 0.23 -3.21 -16.90
C GLY A 115 0.89 -4.17 -15.89
N LEU A 116 0.55 -4.09 -14.59
CA LEU A 116 0.89 -5.15 -13.65
C LEU A 116 0.07 -6.40 -13.96
N ARG A 117 0.75 -7.55 -13.90
CA ARG A 117 0.09 -8.85 -14.09
C ARG A 117 -0.76 -9.17 -12.87
N THR A 118 -1.90 -9.79 -13.15
CA THR A 118 -2.79 -10.34 -12.14
C THR A 118 -3.03 -11.82 -12.42
N LYS A 119 -3.47 -12.54 -11.38
CA LYS A 119 -3.84 -13.94 -11.46
C LYS A 119 -5.11 -14.22 -10.66
N PRO A 120 -5.81 -15.35 -10.91
CA PRO A 120 -6.94 -15.74 -10.10
C PRO A 120 -6.57 -15.86 -8.61
N GLY A 121 -7.43 -15.34 -7.74
CA GLY A 121 -7.29 -15.50 -6.30
C GLY A 121 -7.57 -16.93 -5.85
N THR A 122 -6.95 -17.35 -4.74
CA THR A 122 -7.11 -18.70 -4.17
C THR A 122 -8.20 -18.78 -3.10
N GLU A 123 -8.64 -17.64 -2.58
CA GLU A 123 -9.59 -17.56 -1.46
C GLU A 123 -11.04 -17.38 -1.93
N PRO A 124 -12.03 -17.93 -1.20
CA PRO A 124 -13.43 -17.69 -1.48
C PRO A 124 -13.73 -16.19 -1.50
N ARG A 125 -14.34 -15.71 -2.60
CA ARG A 125 -14.71 -14.30 -2.85
C ARG A 125 -13.56 -13.37 -3.27
N ILE A 126 -12.34 -13.87 -3.42
CA ILE A 126 -11.23 -13.13 -4.04
C ILE A 126 -11.06 -13.62 -5.47
N LYS A 127 -11.52 -12.84 -6.45
CA LYS A 127 -11.46 -13.23 -7.87
C LYS A 127 -10.06 -13.07 -8.46
N THR A 128 -9.40 -11.97 -8.13
CA THR A 128 -8.15 -11.54 -8.77
C THR A 128 -7.19 -11.00 -7.72
N VAL A 129 -5.91 -11.32 -7.86
CA VAL A 129 -4.81 -10.79 -7.04
C VAL A 129 -3.64 -10.39 -7.94
N LEU A 130 -2.73 -9.55 -7.43
CA LEU A 130 -1.49 -9.23 -8.14
C LEU A 130 -0.61 -10.47 -8.28
N ASP A 131 -0.04 -10.67 -9.47
CA ASP A 131 0.91 -11.75 -9.70
C ASP A 131 2.32 -11.29 -9.31
N VAL A 132 2.81 -11.85 -8.21
CA VAL A 132 4.12 -11.54 -7.63
C VAL A 132 4.92 -12.81 -7.36
N ASP A 133 6.24 -12.66 -7.30
CA ASP A 133 7.15 -13.71 -6.85
C ASP A 133 7.10 -13.92 -5.32
N ALA A 134 7.91 -14.84 -4.80
CA ALA A 134 7.97 -15.14 -3.37
C ALA A 134 8.43 -13.97 -2.48
N ASN A 135 9.04 -12.94 -3.07
CA ASN A 135 9.49 -11.73 -2.37
C ASN A 135 8.53 -10.55 -2.55
N GLY A 136 7.40 -10.75 -3.26
CA GLY A 136 6.43 -9.70 -3.55
C GLY A 136 6.79 -8.82 -4.75
N LYS A 137 7.78 -9.19 -5.57
CA LYS A 137 8.13 -8.42 -6.77
C LYS A 137 7.16 -8.68 -7.91
N THR A 138 6.79 -7.63 -8.64
CA THR A 138 5.90 -7.73 -9.80
C THR A 138 6.66 -7.98 -11.12
N ASN A 139 5.94 -7.98 -12.24
CA ASN A 139 6.53 -8.00 -13.58
C ASN A 139 7.16 -6.65 -14.01
N ILE A 140 6.98 -5.57 -13.24
CA ILE A 140 7.58 -4.27 -13.51
C ILE A 140 8.68 -4.05 -12.47
N ASP A 141 9.94 -4.06 -12.90
CA ASP A 141 11.05 -3.81 -11.99
C ASP A 141 10.93 -2.44 -11.33
N GLY A 142 11.02 -2.44 -9.98
CA GLY A 142 10.77 -1.30 -9.11
C GLY A 142 9.38 -1.23 -8.47
N ILE A 143 8.46 -2.13 -8.85
CA ILE A 143 7.13 -2.33 -8.24
C ILE A 143 6.99 -3.73 -7.64
#